data_AF-A0A5K1FBV5-F1
#
_entry.id   AF-A0A5K1FBV5-F1
#
_cell.length_a   1.000
_cell.length_b   1.000
_cell.length_c   1.000
_cell.angle_alpha   90.00
_cell.angle_beta   90.00
_cell.angle_gamma   90.00
#
_symmetry.space_group_name_H-M   'P 1'
#
loop_
_entity.id
_entity.type
_entity.pdbx_description
1 polymer ?
#
loop_
_entity_poly.entity_id
_entity_poly.type
_entity_poly.pdbx_seq_one_letter_code
_entity_poly.pdbx_strand_id
1 'polypeptide(L)' 'SIVPNHSLISYSIDLSPILLEHMYVGFSTGIQKLESKHYILAWSFVMDGKAPELDLSRLLSIPQDCTPLR' A
#
# COMPACT_ATOMS: atom_id res chain seq x y z
N SER A 1 16.60 -8.38 6.85
CA SER A 1 15.18 -8.75 6.79
C SER A 1 14.91 -9.59 5.56
N ILE A 2 14.17 -10.69 5.72
CA ILE A 2 13.73 -11.53 4.60
C ILE A 2 12.59 -10.78 3.91
N VAL A 3 12.73 -10.47 2.62
CA VAL A 3 11.67 -9.88 1.81
C VAL A 3 10.89 -11.04 1.20
N PRO A 4 9.58 -11.19 1.50
CA PRO A 4 8.78 -12.24 0.90
C PRO A 4 8.59 -11.96 -0.61
N ASN A 5 8.85 -12.99 -1.43
CA ASN A 5 8.73 -12.90 -2.90
C ASN A 5 7.33 -13.31 -3.41
N HIS A 6 6.41 -13.71 -2.53
CA HIS A 6 5.05 -14.11 -2.87
C HIS A 6 4.10 -13.80 -1.70
N SER A 7 2.79 -13.78 -1.97
CA SER A 7 1.79 -13.55 -0.94
C SER A 7 1.87 -14.62 0.14
N LEU A 8 1.91 -14.20 1.41
CA LEU A 8 1.95 -15.10 2.55
C LEU A 8 0.58 -15.67 2.91
N ILE A 9 -0.51 -15.02 2.46
CA ILE A 9 -1.90 -15.40 2.76
C ILE A 9 -2.74 -15.23 1.49
N SER A 10 -3.62 -16.20 1.24
CA SER A 10 -4.63 -16.14 0.17
C SER A 10 -5.95 -16.69 0.70
N TYR A 11 -7.05 -15.99 0.44
CA TYR A 11 -8.39 -16.40 0.88
C TYR A 11 -9.41 -16.13 -0.22
N SER A 12 -10.25 -17.12 -0.52
CA SER A 12 -11.30 -17.01 -1.52
C SER A 12 -12.56 -16.44 -0.89
N ILE A 13 -13.04 -15.31 -1.42
CA ILE A 13 -14.28 -14.66 -1.00
C ILE A 13 -15.03 -14.17 -2.24
N ASP A 14 -16.34 -14.39 -2.26
CA ASP A 14 -17.21 -13.77 -3.27
C ASP A 14 -17.48 -12.32 -2.85
N LEU A 15 -16.93 -11.37 -3.61
CA LEU A 15 -17.11 -9.95 -3.39
C LEU A 15 -18.36 -9.39 -4.10
N SER A 16 -18.98 -10.17 -5.01
CA SER A 16 -20.17 -9.76 -5.76
C SER A 16 -21.34 -9.25 -4.89
N PRO A 17 -21.66 -9.84 -3.72
CA PRO A 17 -22.74 -9.33 -2.87
C PRO A 17 -22.35 -8.09 -2.04
N ILE A 18 -21.06 -7.72 -2.01
CA ILE A 18 -20.52 -6.64 -1.17
C ILE A 18 -20.25 -5.39 -2.01
N LEU A 19 -19.73 -5.57 -3.22
CA LEU A 19 -19.34 -4.47 -4.08
C LEU A 19 -20.57 -3.83 -4.73
N LEU A 20 -20.60 -2.49 -4.72
CA LEU A 20 -21.57 -1.69 -5.44
C LEU A 20 -21.06 -1.39 -6.85
N GLU A 21 -21.94 -0.92 -7.73
CA GLU A 21 -21.59 -0.51 -9.11
C GLU A 21 -20.41 0.48 -9.15
N HIS A 22 -20.37 1.40 -8.18
CA HIS A 22 -19.32 2.40 -8.05
C HIS A 22 -18.76 2.37 -6.63
N MET A 23 -17.44 2.23 -6.52
CA MET A 23 -16.73 2.19 -5.24
C MET A 23 -15.38 2.88 -5.34
N TYR A 24 -14.79 3.16 -4.19
CA TYR A 24 -13.46 3.75 -4.08
C TYR A 24 -12.52 2.76 -3.41
N VAL A 25 -11.31 2.67 -3.94
CA VAL A 25 -10.22 1.90 -3.36
C VAL A 25 -9.12 2.86 -2.91
N GLY A 26 -8.46 2.53 -1.81
CA GLY A 26 -7.41 3.38 -1.27
C GLY A 26 -6.85 2.80 0.00
N PHE A 27 -6.00 3.59 0.65
CA PHE A 27 -5.33 3.22 1.88
C PHE A 27 -5.93 3.99 3.04
N SER A 28 -5.97 3.36 4.21
CA SER A 28 -6.35 3.98 5.47
C SER A 28 -5.37 3.54 6.55
N THR A 29 -5.01 4.45 7.45
CA THR A 29 -4.05 4.21 8.53
C THR A 29 -4.64 4.67 9.84
N GLY A 30 -4.55 3.81 10.87
CA GLY A 30 -4.88 4.19 12.24
C GLY A 30 -3.63 4.61 13.00
N ILE A 31 -3.70 5.70 13.76
CA ILE A 31 -2.63 6.11 14.67
C ILE A 31 -2.88 5.39 15.99
N GLN A 32 -1.98 4.49 16.37
CA GLN A 32 -1.94 3.97 17.75
C GLN A 32 -1.02 4.87 18.58
N LYS A 33 -0.98 4.75 19.92
CA LYS A 33 -0.30 5.65 20.88
C LYS A 33 1.18 6.03 20.59
N LEU A 34 1.81 5.46 19.57
CA LEU A 34 3.13 5.77 19.09
C LEU A 34 3.03 6.42 17.70
N GLU A 35 3.62 7.61 17.54
CA GLU A 35 3.70 8.31 16.26
C GLU A 35 4.30 7.39 15.18
N SER A 36 3.49 7.02 14.19
CA SER A 36 3.90 6.23 13.03
C SER A 36 3.67 7.01 11.75
N LYS A 37 4.71 7.06 10.91
CA LYS A 37 4.64 7.70 9.58
C LYS A 37 4.37 6.64 8.52
N HIS A 38 3.34 6.86 7.73
CA HIS A 38 2.92 5.94 6.67
C HIS A 38 3.09 6.60 5.32
N TYR A 39 4.04 6.11 4.52
CA TYR A 39 4.34 6.62 3.18
C TYR A 39 3.94 5.61 2.11
N ILE A 40 3.16 6.07 1.15
CA ILE A 40 2.86 5.32 -0.08
C ILE A 40 3.67 5.99 -1.18
N LEU A 41 4.79 5.37 -1.58
CA LEU A 41 5.69 5.95 -2.58
C LEU A 41 5.17 5.78 -4.01
N ALA A 42 4.45 4.69 -4.26
CA ALA A 42 3.75 4.44 -5.50
C ALA A 42 2.65 3.41 -5.30
N TRP A 43 1.66 3.44 -6.20
CA TRP A 43 0.57 2.50 -6.24
C TRP A 43 0.05 2.35 -7.66
N SER A 44 -0.27 1.12 -8.04
CA SER A 44 -0.89 0.77 -9.31
C SER A 44 -2.00 -0.24 -9.03
N PHE A 45 -3.16 -0.03 -9.65
CA PHE A 45 -4.35 -0.83 -9.38
C PHE A 45 -5.19 -0.96 -10.64
N VAL A 46 -5.73 -2.17 -10.85
CA VAL A 46 -6.77 -2.46 -11.84
C VAL A 46 -7.64 -3.60 -11.30
N MET A 47 -8.94 -3.56 -11.55
CA MET A 47 -9.87 -4.63 -11.19
C MET A 47 -9.78 -5.78 -12.20
N ASP A 48 -9.81 -5.45 -13.49
CA ASP A 48 -9.81 -6.42 -14.58
C ASP A 48 -8.52 -6.34 -15.40
N GLY A 49 -7.66 -7.34 -15.22
CA GLY A 49 -6.44 -7.50 -16.01
C GLY A 49 -5.15 -7.24 -15.24
N LYS A 50 -4.13 -6.74 -15.93
CA LYS A 50 -2.79 -6.53 -15.36
C LYS A 50 -2.60 -5.06 -15.03
N ALA A 51 -2.35 -4.76 -13.76
CA ALA A 51 -2.05 -3.39 -13.33
C ALA A 51 -0.77 -2.89 -14.03
N PRO A 52 -0.70 -1.59 -14.39
CA PRO A 52 0.52 -0.99 -14.92
C PRO A 52 1.72 -1.26 -14.01
N GLU A 53 2.88 -1.56 -14.60
CA GLU A 53 4.10 -1.71 -13.83
C GLU A 53 4.54 -0.37 -13.26
N LEU A 54 5.00 -0.37 -12.00
CA LEU A 54 5.53 0.81 -11.35
C LEU A 54 7.01 0.95 -11.66
N ASP A 55 7.40 2.09 -12.23
CA ASP A 55 8.80 2.44 -12.40
C ASP A 55 9.43 2.84 -11.07
N LEU A 56 10.03 1.85 -10.39
CA LEU A 56 10.64 2.02 -9.08
C LEU A 56 11.86 2.95 -9.10
N SER A 57 12.47 3.19 -10.27
CA SER A 57 13.64 4.07 -10.39
C SER A 57 13.29 5.55 -10.18
N ARG A 58 12.00 5.90 -10.30
CA ARG A 58 11.47 7.26 -10.18
C ARG A 58 10.90 7.58 -8.80
N LEU A 59 10.98 6.65 -7.85
CA LEU A 59 10.45 6.86 -6.51
C LEU A 59 11.29 7.89 -5.75
N LEU A 60 10.59 8.80 -5.07
CA LEU A 60 11.22 9.74 -4.15
C LEU A 60 11.76 9.00 -2.93
N SER A 61 12.86 9.49 -2.36
CA SER A 61 13.33 9.02 -1.06
C SER A 61 12.35 9.40 0.03
N ILE A 62 12.16 8.50 1.00
CA ILE A 62 11.35 8.76 2.19
C ILE A 62 12.00 9.87 3.00
N PRO A 63 11.23 10.82 3.58
CA PRO A 63 11.76 11.81 4.49
C PRO A 63 12.55 11.15 5.63
N GLN A 64 13.83 11.52 5.74
CA GLN A 64 14.62 11.20 6.93
C GLN A 64 14.24 12.20 8.01
N ASP A 65 13.83 11.72 9.17
CA ASP A 65 13.72 12.59 10.33
C ASP A 65 15.11 13.11 10.67
N CYS A 66 15.34 14.39 10.40
CA CYS A 66 16.42 15.14 11.04
C CYS A 66 16.04 15.32 12.51
N THR A 67 16.16 14.27 13.30
CA THR A 67 16.20 14.42 14.76
C THR A 67 17.56 15.05 15.07
N PRO A 68 17.62 16.30 15.57
CA PRO A 68 18.88 16.81 16.08
C PRO A 68 19.28 15.89 17.23
N LEU A 69 20.51 15.36 17.19
CA LEU A 69 21.11 14.70 18.33
C LEU A 69 21.05 15.68 19.50
N ARG A 70 20.25 15.38 20.52
CA ARG A 70 20.22 16.10 21.78
C ARG A 70 21.00 15.32 22.82
#